data_AF-A0A329C2S5-F1
#
_entry.id   AF-A0A329C2S5-F1
#
_cell.length_a   1.000
_cell.length_b   1.000
_cell.length_c   1.000
_cell.angle_alpha   90.00
_cell.angle_beta   90.00
_cell.angle_gamma   90.00
#
_symmetry.space_group_name_H-M   'P 1'
#
loop_
_entity.id
_entity.type
_entity.pdbx_description
1 polymer ?
#
loop_
_entity_poly.entity_id
_entity_poly.type
_entity_poly.pdbx_seq_one_letter_code
_entity_poly.pdbx_strand_id
1 'polypeptide(L)'
;MIQQYGLAAAAAGSAITALLAFALHKLHSAKLAARLRAEAEARINTLMAQQVDHGDVLRQREQAEQELLALTDQLRDELRQQSASAEELRATLDALAGDKDQWTQQAQRIASEAARLKGLGATFERWHEQMISLMTQNHDMHAKNQELSSIVRHVVIVSLNASIEAARAGPAGRGFAVVASEVRALAARSEELSKSYRDSLHRNDLTTTSTFQDIQAGGKMISASLASVESLANQFYAKLHQVPA
;
A
#
# COMPACT_ATOMS: atom_id res chain seq x y z
N MET A 1 51.93 -139.83 2.97
CA MET A 1 52.73 -138.58 2.87
C MET A 1 52.06 -137.51 1.97
N ILE A 2 50.74 -137.25 2.10
CA ILE A 2 50.03 -136.24 1.26
C ILE A 2 49.40 -135.09 2.10
N GLN A 3 49.33 -135.21 3.43
CA GLN A 3 48.62 -134.22 4.28
C GLN A 3 49.45 -133.00 4.75
N GLN A 4 50.79 -133.05 4.75
CA GLN A 4 51.61 -131.98 5.36
C GLN A 4 51.89 -130.79 4.42
N TYR A 5 51.86 -131.00 3.09
CA TYR A 5 51.98 -129.92 2.10
C TYR A 5 50.68 -129.11 1.94
N GLY A 6 49.51 -129.69 2.26
CA GLY A 6 48.22 -128.99 2.21
C GLY A 6 48.05 -127.91 3.28
N LEU A 7 48.54 -128.15 4.50
CA LEU A 7 48.45 -127.20 5.63
C LEU A 7 49.42 -126.01 5.48
N ALA A 8 50.65 -126.25 4.99
CA ALA A 8 51.61 -125.19 4.70
C ALA A 8 51.15 -124.30 3.52
N ALA A 9 50.55 -124.90 2.48
CA ALA A 9 49.95 -124.17 1.36
C ALA A 9 48.72 -123.36 1.80
N ALA A 10 47.88 -123.89 2.71
CA ALA A 10 46.72 -123.18 3.26
C ALA A 10 47.13 -122.00 4.17
N ALA A 11 48.15 -122.16 5.01
CA ALA A 11 48.67 -121.09 5.87
C ALA A 11 49.34 -119.97 5.05
N ALA A 12 50.13 -120.33 4.03
CA ALA A 12 50.70 -119.38 3.06
C ALA A 12 49.60 -118.67 2.26
N GLY A 13 48.56 -119.40 1.83
CA GLY A 13 47.37 -118.82 1.19
C GLY A 13 46.64 -117.83 2.10
N SER A 14 46.42 -118.18 3.38
CA SER A 14 45.77 -117.28 4.35
C SER A 14 46.60 -116.02 4.65
N ALA A 15 47.93 -116.14 4.76
CA ALA A 15 48.83 -115.03 4.99
C ALA A 15 48.87 -114.08 3.78
N ILE A 16 48.91 -114.64 2.56
CA ILE A 16 48.83 -113.87 1.31
C ILE A 16 47.47 -113.16 1.22
N THR A 17 46.36 -113.83 1.53
CA THR A 17 45.03 -113.19 1.52
C THR A 17 44.88 -112.11 2.59
N ALA A 18 45.48 -112.28 3.78
CA ALA A 18 45.46 -111.27 4.84
C ALA A 18 46.30 -110.05 4.48
N LEU A 19 47.47 -110.25 3.86
CA LEU A 19 48.31 -109.16 3.33
C LEU A 19 47.63 -108.44 2.17
N LEU A 20 46.97 -109.16 1.27
CA LEU A 20 46.16 -108.56 0.19
C LEU A 20 44.99 -107.76 0.74
N ALA A 21 44.26 -108.31 1.71
CA ALA A 21 43.14 -107.63 2.37
C ALA A 21 43.61 -106.39 3.13
N PHE A 22 44.75 -106.46 3.83
CA PHE A 22 45.36 -105.32 4.51
C PHE A 22 45.85 -104.25 3.53
N ALA A 23 46.49 -104.64 2.43
CA ALA A 23 46.91 -103.72 1.38
C ALA A 23 45.72 -103.05 0.69
N LEU A 24 44.66 -103.81 0.37
CA LEU A 24 43.40 -103.30 -0.17
C LEU A 24 42.70 -102.36 0.82
N HIS A 25 42.64 -102.73 2.11
CA HIS A 25 42.07 -101.89 3.16
C HIS A 25 42.87 -100.59 3.35
N LYS A 26 44.20 -100.66 3.35
CA LYS A 26 45.10 -99.48 3.44
C LYS A 26 44.98 -98.58 2.20
N LEU A 27 44.84 -99.16 1.01
CA LEU A 27 44.58 -98.40 -0.22
C LEU A 27 43.17 -97.79 -0.23
N HIS A 28 42.16 -98.51 0.27
CA HIS A 28 40.80 -98.02 0.38
C HIS A 28 40.68 -96.91 1.42
N SER A 29 41.32 -97.05 2.58
CA SER A 29 41.38 -96.02 3.63
C SER A 29 42.20 -94.81 3.18
N ALA A 30 43.29 -94.99 2.45
CA ALA A 30 44.05 -93.89 1.82
C ALA A 30 43.23 -93.16 0.74
N LYS A 31 42.48 -93.90 -0.09
CA LYS A 31 41.57 -93.32 -1.10
C LYS A 31 40.41 -92.57 -0.45
N LEU A 32 39.82 -93.12 0.61
CA LEU A 32 38.76 -92.47 1.38
C LEU A 32 39.28 -91.19 2.05
N ALA A 33 40.44 -91.25 2.69
CA ALA A 33 41.09 -90.09 3.29
C ALA A 33 41.44 -89.02 2.23
N ALA A 34 41.90 -89.42 1.04
CA ALA A 34 42.16 -88.50 -0.07
C ALA A 34 40.87 -87.85 -0.61
N ARG A 35 39.77 -88.62 -0.75
CA ARG A 35 38.46 -88.09 -1.14
C ARG A 35 37.91 -87.10 -0.10
N LEU A 36 37.94 -87.47 1.18
CA LEU A 36 37.50 -86.59 2.27
C LEU A 36 38.34 -85.31 2.36
N ARG A 37 39.67 -85.40 2.13
CA ARG A 37 40.55 -84.22 2.04
C ARG A 37 40.19 -83.34 0.84
N ALA A 38 39.97 -83.92 -0.34
CA ALA A 38 39.57 -83.18 -1.53
C ALA A 38 38.20 -82.51 -1.37
N GLU A 39 37.22 -83.20 -0.75
CA GLU A 39 35.92 -82.62 -0.41
C GLU A 39 36.02 -81.49 0.62
N ALA A 40 36.87 -81.65 1.65
CA ALA A 40 37.14 -80.61 2.64
C ALA A 40 37.82 -79.38 2.00
N GLU A 41 38.81 -79.58 1.14
CA GLU A 41 39.48 -78.51 0.38
C GLU A 41 38.50 -77.80 -0.57
N ALA A 42 37.66 -78.54 -1.29
CA ALA A 42 36.62 -77.97 -2.12
C ALA A 42 35.63 -77.13 -1.29
N ARG A 43 35.23 -77.62 -0.12
CA ARG A 43 34.32 -76.90 0.80
C ARG A 43 34.97 -75.63 1.35
N ILE A 44 36.24 -75.70 1.75
CA ILE A 44 37.02 -74.54 2.18
C ILE A 44 37.11 -73.51 1.06
N ASN A 45 37.44 -73.92 -0.17
CA ASN A 45 37.50 -73.03 -1.33
C ASN A 45 36.15 -72.36 -1.61
N THR A 46 35.03 -73.11 -1.51
CA THR A 46 33.69 -72.52 -1.68
C THR A 46 33.34 -71.52 -0.58
N LEU A 47 33.66 -71.81 0.68
CA LEU A 47 33.42 -70.91 1.80
C LEU A 47 34.29 -69.66 1.70
N MET A 48 35.56 -69.79 1.29
CA MET A 48 36.44 -68.65 1.04
C MET A 48 35.91 -67.77 -0.10
N ALA A 49 35.44 -68.37 -1.20
CA ALA A 49 34.81 -67.61 -2.29
C ALA A 49 33.54 -66.87 -1.83
N GLN A 50 32.67 -67.54 -1.05
CA GLN A 50 31.50 -66.91 -0.44
C GLN A 50 31.86 -65.78 0.54
N GLN A 51 32.94 -65.93 1.31
CA GLN A 51 33.38 -64.92 2.26
C GLN A 51 33.95 -63.68 1.55
N VAL A 52 34.63 -63.86 0.42
CA VAL A 52 35.09 -62.74 -0.43
C VAL A 52 33.89 -62.01 -1.04
N ASP A 53 32.93 -62.74 -1.62
CA ASP A 53 31.68 -62.19 -2.17
C ASP A 53 30.88 -61.42 -1.11
N HIS A 54 30.74 -61.99 0.09
CA HIS A 54 30.08 -61.31 1.20
C HIS A 54 30.82 -60.03 1.64
N GLY A 55 32.16 -60.05 1.60
CA GLY A 55 32.98 -58.87 1.85
C GLY A 55 32.82 -57.77 0.80
N ASP A 56 32.61 -58.13 -0.47
CA ASP A 56 32.30 -57.19 -1.55
C ASP A 56 30.90 -56.57 -1.37
N VAL A 57 29.89 -57.38 -1.03
CA VAL A 57 28.52 -56.92 -0.76
C VAL A 57 28.49 -55.96 0.44
N LEU A 58 29.21 -56.25 1.52
CA LEU A 58 29.29 -55.36 2.68
C LEU A 58 29.93 -54.01 2.32
N ARG A 59 31.00 -54.02 1.52
CA ARG A 59 31.63 -52.78 1.02
C ARG A 59 30.67 -51.96 0.15
N GLN A 60 29.93 -52.59 -0.75
CA GLN A 60 28.91 -51.90 -1.56
C GLN A 60 27.79 -51.31 -0.69
N ARG A 61 27.37 -52.04 0.35
CA ARG A 61 26.35 -51.56 1.28
C ARG A 61 26.86 -50.38 2.11
N GLU A 62 28.08 -50.43 2.62
CA GLU A 62 28.70 -49.30 3.34
C GLU A 62 28.80 -48.05 2.45
N GLN A 63 29.16 -48.21 1.18
CA GLN A 63 29.18 -47.12 0.21
C GLN A 63 27.78 -46.54 -0.02
N ALA A 64 26.77 -47.39 -0.24
CA ALA A 64 25.38 -46.94 -0.43
C ALA A 64 24.82 -46.25 0.82
N GLU A 65 25.15 -46.73 2.03
CA GLU A 65 24.76 -46.08 3.29
C GLU A 65 25.45 -44.70 3.43
N GLN A 66 26.72 -44.57 3.05
CA GLN A 66 27.43 -43.28 3.02
C GLN A 66 26.81 -42.30 2.02
N GLU A 67 26.47 -42.76 0.81
CA GLU A 67 25.79 -41.94 -0.20
C GLU A 67 24.40 -41.48 0.28
N LEU A 68 23.65 -42.36 0.94
CA LEU A 68 22.33 -42.05 1.47
C LEU A 68 22.42 -41.03 2.61
N LEU A 69 23.42 -41.16 3.49
CA LEU A 69 23.69 -40.17 4.54
C LEU A 69 24.04 -38.80 3.93
N ALA A 70 24.92 -38.76 2.93
CA ALA A 70 25.29 -37.54 2.23
C ALA A 70 24.07 -36.87 1.55
N LEU A 71 23.24 -37.65 0.86
CA LEU A 71 22.00 -37.16 0.25
C LEU A 71 21.02 -36.62 1.31
N THR A 72 20.89 -37.32 2.44
CA THR A 72 20.02 -36.89 3.54
C THR A 72 20.48 -35.57 4.13
N ASP A 73 21.79 -35.37 4.31
CA ASP A 73 22.35 -34.11 4.80
C ASP A 73 22.14 -32.98 3.78
N GLN A 74 22.35 -33.24 2.49
CA GLN A 74 22.06 -32.27 1.42
C GLN A 74 20.58 -31.84 1.42
N LEU A 75 19.65 -32.80 1.48
CA LEU A 75 18.21 -32.51 1.55
C LEU A 75 17.85 -31.73 2.81
N ARG A 76 18.51 -32.00 3.95
CA ARG A 76 18.31 -31.25 5.19
C ARG A 76 18.73 -29.79 5.04
N ASP A 77 19.84 -29.54 4.35
CA ASP A 77 20.33 -28.19 4.12
C ASP A 77 19.48 -27.44 3.07
N GLU A 78 19.03 -28.11 2.01
CA GLU A 78 18.06 -27.54 1.06
C GLU A 78 16.74 -27.18 1.75
N LEU A 79 16.21 -28.05 2.62
CA LEU A 79 14.99 -27.78 3.38
C LEU A 79 15.16 -26.60 4.35
N ARG A 80 16.33 -26.46 4.98
CA ARG A 80 16.66 -25.29 5.82
C ARG A 80 16.68 -24.01 5.00
N GLN A 81 17.31 -24.03 3.82
CA GLN A 81 17.35 -22.87 2.93
C GLN A 81 15.96 -22.49 2.42
N GLN A 82 15.14 -23.46 2.02
CA GLN A 82 13.75 -23.20 1.63
C GLN A 82 12.93 -22.64 2.78
N SER A 83 13.09 -23.15 3.99
CA SER A 83 12.36 -22.67 5.17
C SER A 83 12.73 -21.22 5.48
N ALA A 84 14.02 -20.88 5.44
CA ALA A 84 14.50 -19.51 5.61
C ALA A 84 13.96 -18.57 4.52
N SER A 85 13.96 -19.01 3.26
CA SER A 85 13.40 -18.23 2.15
C SER A 85 11.87 -18.04 2.29
N ALA A 86 11.15 -19.04 2.79
CA ALA A 86 9.72 -18.94 3.05
C ALA A 86 9.39 -17.98 4.21
N GLU A 87 10.24 -17.91 5.24
CA GLU A 87 10.12 -16.93 6.33
C GLU A 87 10.37 -15.51 5.82
N GLU A 88 11.39 -15.30 4.98
CA GLU A 88 11.67 -14.02 4.34
C GLU A 88 10.51 -13.58 3.42
N LEU A 89 9.95 -14.50 2.63
CA LEU A 89 8.79 -14.22 1.79
C LEU A 89 7.55 -13.87 2.63
N ARG A 90 7.33 -14.53 3.77
CA ARG A 90 6.25 -14.16 4.69
C ARG A 90 6.43 -12.76 5.26
N ALA A 91 7.64 -12.43 5.70
CA ALA A 91 7.93 -11.10 6.24
C ALA A 91 7.73 -9.99 5.19
N THR A 92 8.11 -10.24 3.93
CA THR A 92 7.88 -9.29 2.83
C THR A 92 6.41 -9.15 2.48
N LEU A 93 5.63 -10.25 2.47
CA LEU A 93 4.18 -10.20 2.28
C LEU A 93 3.46 -9.42 3.39
N ASP A 94 3.86 -9.61 4.65
CA ASP A 94 3.29 -8.86 5.78
C ASP A 94 3.61 -7.36 5.69
N ALA A 95 4.84 -7.01 5.29
CA ALA A 95 5.21 -5.62 5.05
C ALA A 95 4.38 -4.98 3.92
N LEU A 96 4.20 -5.69 2.79
CA LEU A 96 3.37 -5.23 1.68
C LEU A 96 1.90 -5.06 2.05
N ALA A 97 1.36 -5.95 2.89
CA ALA A 97 0.01 -5.83 3.42
C ALA A 97 -0.15 -4.57 4.29
N GLY A 98 0.83 -4.30 5.16
CA GLY A 98 0.88 -3.07 5.95
C GLY A 98 0.94 -1.80 5.10
N ASP A 99 1.78 -1.81 4.06
CA ASP A 99 1.90 -0.69 3.12
C ASP A 99 0.60 -0.43 2.36
N LYS A 100 -0.10 -1.48 1.93
CA LYS A 100 -1.41 -1.37 1.26
C LYS A 100 -2.46 -0.65 2.12
N ASP A 101 -2.53 -0.97 3.40
CA ASP A 101 -3.48 -0.32 4.32
C ASP A 101 -3.14 1.17 4.50
N GLN A 102 -1.84 1.48 4.65
CA GLN A 102 -1.38 2.87 4.72
C GLN A 102 -1.70 3.65 3.44
N TRP A 103 -1.48 3.05 2.27
CA TRP A 103 -1.80 3.64 0.98
C TRP A 103 -3.30 3.89 0.82
N THR A 104 -4.13 2.95 1.21
CA THR A 104 -5.59 3.11 1.16
C THR A 104 -6.05 4.29 2.03
N GLN A 105 -5.49 4.42 3.23
CA GLN A 105 -5.79 5.56 4.11
C GLN A 105 -5.29 6.90 3.53
N GLN A 106 -4.11 6.92 2.90
CA GLN A 106 -3.60 8.12 2.23
C GLN A 106 -4.49 8.54 1.06
N ALA A 107 -4.93 7.60 0.23
CA ALA A 107 -5.85 7.86 -0.88
C ALA A 107 -7.18 8.46 -0.40
N GLN A 108 -7.75 7.90 0.67
CA GLN A 108 -8.98 8.42 1.28
C GLN A 108 -8.80 9.86 1.80
N ARG A 109 -7.67 10.17 2.44
CA ARG A 109 -7.36 11.53 2.90
C ARG A 109 -7.28 12.51 1.74
N ILE A 110 -6.55 12.17 0.68
CA ILE A 110 -6.44 12.99 -0.54
C ILE A 110 -7.82 13.25 -1.14
N ALA A 111 -8.64 12.22 -1.29
CA ALA A 111 -10.00 12.35 -1.82
C ALA A 111 -10.89 13.25 -0.95
N SER A 112 -10.81 13.10 0.38
CA SER A 112 -11.59 13.92 1.32
C SER A 112 -11.18 15.40 1.26
N GLU A 113 -9.88 15.69 1.12
CA GLU A 113 -9.38 17.05 1.02
C GLU A 113 -9.76 17.70 -0.32
N ALA A 114 -9.69 16.95 -1.43
CA ALA A 114 -10.17 17.43 -2.72
C ALA A 114 -11.66 17.80 -2.68
N ALA A 115 -12.49 16.95 -2.06
CA ALA A 115 -13.92 17.22 -1.90
C ALA A 115 -14.18 18.48 -1.04
N ARG A 116 -13.41 18.65 0.04
CA ARG A 116 -13.47 19.83 0.91
C ARG A 116 -13.11 21.10 0.14
N LEU A 117 -12.01 21.09 -0.61
CA LEU A 117 -11.57 22.23 -1.43
C LEU A 117 -12.58 22.57 -2.52
N LYS A 118 -13.20 21.57 -3.16
CA LYS A 118 -14.26 21.79 -4.15
C LYS A 118 -15.49 22.48 -3.53
N GLY A 119 -15.90 22.07 -2.33
CA GLY A 119 -16.99 22.72 -1.60
C GLY A 119 -16.68 24.17 -1.20
N LEU A 120 -15.43 24.44 -0.82
CA LEU A 120 -14.93 25.80 -0.60
C LEU A 120 -14.97 26.62 -1.89
N GLY A 121 -14.53 26.07 -3.03
CA GLY A 121 -14.58 26.73 -4.33
C GLY A 121 -15.99 27.21 -4.70
N ALA A 122 -16.99 26.32 -4.60
CA ALA A 122 -18.38 26.68 -4.83
C ALA A 122 -18.91 27.77 -3.88
N THR A 123 -18.39 27.84 -2.65
CA THR A 123 -18.75 28.90 -1.71
C THR A 123 -18.17 30.25 -2.12
N PHE A 124 -16.92 30.28 -2.58
CA PHE A 124 -16.29 31.49 -3.10
C PHE A 124 -16.97 32.00 -4.37
N GLU A 125 -17.42 31.12 -5.27
CA GLU A 125 -18.20 31.51 -6.45
C GLU A 125 -19.51 32.20 -6.05
N ARG A 126 -20.27 31.64 -5.09
CA ARG A 126 -21.49 32.28 -4.57
C ARG A 126 -21.20 33.64 -3.93
N TRP A 127 -20.14 33.74 -3.13
CA TRP A 127 -19.75 35.03 -2.55
C TRP A 127 -19.35 36.04 -3.62
N HIS A 128 -18.68 35.61 -4.68
CA HIS A 128 -18.34 36.45 -5.81
C HIS A 128 -19.59 37.05 -6.47
N GLU A 129 -20.61 36.22 -6.77
CA GLU A 129 -21.89 36.69 -7.31
C GLU A 129 -22.62 37.66 -6.35
N GLN A 130 -22.63 37.35 -5.05
CA GLN A 130 -23.23 38.23 -4.03
C GLN A 130 -22.55 39.60 -3.96
N MET A 131 -21.22 39.64 -4.10
CA MET A 131 -20.47 40.90 -4.11
C MET A 131 -20.76 41.74 -5.36
N ILE A 132 -20.92 41.12 -6.53
CA ILE A 132 -21.36 41.82 -7.75
C ILE A 132 -22.71 42.47 -7.50
N SER A 133 -23.67 41.72 -6.94
CA SER A 133 -24.99 42.25 -6.59
C SER A 133 -24.89 43.41 -5.59
N LEU A 134 -24.02 43.31 -4.56
CA LEU A 134 -23.82 44.36 -3.56
C LEU A 134 -23.23 45.64 -4.18
N MET A 135 -22.28 45.51 -5.11
CA MET A 135 -21.74 46.65 -5.86
C MET A 135 -22.82 47.34 -6.69
N THR A 136 -23.68 46.57 -7.37
CA THR A 136 -24.82 47.13 -8.11
C THR A 136 -25.80 47.85 -7.19
N GLN A 137 -26.09 47.30 -6.01
CA GLN A 137 -26.95 47.93 -5.01
C GLN A 137 -26.36 49.25 -4.49
N ASN A 138 -25.07 49.29 -4.17
CA ASN A 138 -24.41 50.54 -3.76
C ASN A 138 -24.50 51.60 -4.86
N HIS A 139 -24.32 51.23 -6.13
CA HIS A 139 -24.45 52.15 -7.25
C HIS A 139 -25.87 52.74 -7.37
N ASP A 140 -26.91 51.90 -7.22
CA ASP A 140 -28.30 52.36 -7.18
C ASP A 140 -28.58 53.31 -5.99
N MET A 141 -28.01 52.99 -4.81
CA MET A 141 -28.13 53.86 -3.63
C MET A 141 -27.46 55.22 -3.83
N HIS A 142 -26.33 55.28 -4.54
CA HIS A 142 -25.70 56.55 -4.93
C HIS A 142 -26.63 57.37 -5.84
N ALA A 143 -27.21 56.75 -6.86
CA ALA A 143 -28.12 57.43 -7.79
C ALA A 143 -29.35 57.99 -7.05
N LYS A 144 -29.97 57.19 -6.17
CA LYS A 144 -31.10 57.61 -5.33
C LYS A 144 -30.75 58.75 -4.38
N ASN A 145 -29.56 58.71 -3.76
CA ASN A 145 -29.12 59.79 -2.89
C ASN A 145 -28.83 61.09 -3.67
N GLN A 146 -28.34 60.98 -4.90
CA GLN A 146 -28.13 62.13 -5.79
C GLN A 146 -29.46 62.76 -6.21
N GLU A 147 -30.48 61.94 -6.52
CA GLU A 147 -31.84 62.40 -6.78
C GLU A 147 -32.44 63.08 -5.54
N LEU A 148 -32.33 62.47 -4.36
CA LEU A 148 -32.79 63.07 -3.10
C LEU A 148 -32.13 64.43 -2.86
N SER A 149 -30.81 64.53 -3.04
CA SER A 149 -30.06 65.78 -2.93
C SER A 149 -30.57 66.85 -3.92
N SER A 150 -30.98 66.45 -5.13
CA SER A 150 -31.60 67.34 -6.11
C SER A 150 -32.97 67.85 -5.66
N ILE A 151 -33.82 66.96 -5.16
CA ILE A 151 -35.15 67.29 -4.61
C ILE A 151 -35.00 68.29 -3.46
N VAL A 152 -34.08 68.03 -2.53
CA VAL A 152 -33.83 68.92 -1.38
C VAL A 152 -33.41 70.32 -1.84
N ARG A 153 -32.49 70.44 -2.81
CA ARG A 153 -32.12 71.75 -3.38
C ARG A 153 -33.33 72.47 -4.00
N HIS A 154 -34.21 71.74 -4.67
CA HIS A 154 -35.44 72.29 -5.22
C HIS A 154 -36.36 72.82 -4.11
N VAL A 155 -36.53 72.07 -3.02
CA VAL A 155 -37.33 72.50 -1.85
C VAL A 155 -36.75 73.77 -1.22
N VAL A 156 -35.42 73.89 -1.13
CA VAL A 156 -34.77 75.13 -0.66
C VAL A 156 -35.19 76.33 -1.53
N ILE A 157 -35.19 76.19 -2.86
CA ILE A 157 -35.59 77.26 -3.79
C ILE A 157 -37.08 77.59 -3.63
N VAL A 158 -37.95 76.59 -3.57
CA VAL A 158 -39.40 76.79 -3.41
C VAL A 158 -39.73 77.46 -2.08
N SER A 159 -39.09 77.05 -0.99
CA SER A 159 -39.27 77.66 0.33
C SER A 159 -38.79 79.12 0.37
N LEU A 160 -37.68 79.43 -0.31
CA LEU A 160 -37.20 80.81 -0.45
C LEU A 160 -38.21 81.67 -1.22
N ASN A 161 -38.72 81.18 -2.35
CA ASN A 161 -39.75 81.88 -3.12
C ASN A 161 -41.02 82.12 -2.28
N ALA A 162 -41.43 81.13 -1.49
CA ALA A 162 -42.56 81.26 -0.57
C ALA A 162 -42.30 82.32 0.53
N SER A 163 -41.08 82.37 1.10
CA SER A 163 -40.71 83.41 2.06
C SER A 163 -40.76 84.81 1.44
N ILE A 164 -40.30 84.97 0.19
CA ILE A 164 -40.33 86.25 -0.53
C ILE A 164 -41.79 86.70 -0.76
N GLU A 165 -42.65 85.81 -1.24
CA GLU A 165 -44.05 86.15 -1.50
C GLU A 165 -44.82 86.43 -0.20
N ALA A 166 -44.52 85.70 0.87
CA ALA A 166 -45.05 85.96 2.20
C ALA A 166 -44.65 87.36 2.73
N ALA A 167 -43.41 87.78 2.50
CA ALA A 167 -42.96 89.14 2.83
C ALA A 167 -43.69 90.20 1.99
N ARG A 168 -43.92 89.91 0.70
CA ARG A 168 -44.66 90.79 -0.23
C ARG A 168 -46.12 91.00 0.17
N ALA A 169 -46.77 89.98 0.72
CA ALA A 169 -48.14 90.04 1.24
C ALA A 169 -48.26 90.81 2.59
N GLY A 170 -47.14 91.22 3.20
CA GLY A 170 -47.14 92.03 4.41
C GLY A 170 -47.80 91.34 5.63
N PRO A 171 -48.68 92.02 6.38
CA PRO A 171 -49.28 91.46 7.59
C PRO A 171 -50.07 90.16 7.38
N ALA A 172 -50.68 89.99 6.20
CA ALA A 172 -51.45 88.81 5.82
C ALA A 172 -50.56 87.58 5.55
N GLY A 173 -49.29 87.78 5.20
CA GLY A 173 -48.33 86.72 4.88
C GLY A 173 -47.55 86.17 6.07
N ARG A 174 -47.70 86.71 7.29
CA ARG A 174 -46.87 86.33 8.46
C ARG A 174 -46.90 84.83 8.78
N GLY A 175 -48.06 84.20 8.70
CA GLY A 175 -48.18 82.74 8.93
C GLY A 175 -47.42 81.93 7.86
N PHE A 176 -47.51 82.34 6.60
CA PHE A 176 -46.78 81.70 5.49
C PHE A 176 -45.28 81.90 5.61
N ALA A 177 -44.82 83.06 6.10
CA ALA A 177 -43.39 83.33 6.31
C ALA A 177 -42.78 82.36 7.34
N VAL A 178 -43.49 82.06 8.43
CA VAL A 178 -43.05 81.08 9.45
C VAL A 178 -42.97 79.68 8.85
N VAL A 179 -44.00 79.24 8.13
CA VAL A 179 -44.00 77.93 7.47
C VAL A 179 -42.86 77.80 6.47
N ALA A 180 -42.63 78.81 5.63
CA ALA A 180 -41.56 78.81 4.65
C ALA A 180 -40.17 78.72 5.30
N SER A 181 -39.95 79.41 6.44
CA SER A 181 -38.71 79.30 7.22
C SER A 181 -38.50 77.90 7.78
N GLU A 182 -39.54 77.25 8.32
CA GLU A 182 -39.44 75.90 8.87
C GLU A 182 -39.16 74.87 7.77
N VAL A 183 -39.84 74.99 6.62
CA VAL A 183 -39.58 74.13 5.44
C VAL A 183 -38.13 74.29 4.98
N ARG A 184 -37.60 75.52 4.95
CA ARG A 184 -36.21 75.76 4.58
C ARG A 184 -35.22 75.14 5.57
N ALA A 185 -35.50 75.24 6.86
CA ALA A 185 -34.67 74.62 7.90
C ALA A 185 -34.70 73.09 7.81
N LEU A 186 -35.85 72.49 7.47
CA LEU A 186 -35.97 71.05 7.24
C LEU A 186 -35.21 70.60 5.98
N ALA A 187 -35.26 71.39 4.91
CA ALA A 187 -34.52 71.12 3.68
C ALA A 187 -33.00 71.18 3.92
N ALA A 188 -32.50 72.20 4.64
CA ALA A 188 -31.09 72.29 5.00
C ALA A 188 -30.60 71.08 5.82
N ARG A 189 -31.40 70.64 6.81
CA ARG A 189 -31.12 69.41 7.57
C ARG A 189 -31.12 68.16 6.69
N SER A 190 -32.03 68.08 5.72
CA SER A 190 -32.09 66.96 4.77
C SER A 190 -30.89 66.92 3.82
N GLU A 191 -30.34 68.09 3.45
CA GLU A 191 -29.14 68.20 2.62
C GLU A 191 -27.90 67.70 3.38
N GLU A 192 -27.76 68.09 4.64
CA GLU A 192 -26.69 67.60 5.53
C GLU A 192 -26.74 66.08 5.69
N LEU A 193 -27.94 65.53 5.91
CA LEU A 193 -28.14 64.08 6.00
C LEU A 193 -27.77 63.37 4.68
N SER A 194 -28.19 63.91 3.54
CA SER A 194 -27.85 63.36 2.21
C SER A 194 -26.34 63.37 1.96
N LYS A 195 -25.62 64.40 2.45
CA LYS A 195 -24.16 64.49 2.37
C LYS A 195 -23.50 63.42 3.24
N SER A 196 -23.93 63.27 4.49
CA SER A 196 -23.43 62.23 5.40
C SER A 196 -23.68 60.82 4.85
N TYR A 197 -24.84 60.61 4.22
CA TYR A 197 -25.18 59.34 3.57
C TYR A 197 -24.27 59.06 2.38
N ARG A 198 -23.97 60.06 1.54
CA ARG A 198 -23.00 59.93 0.43
C ARG A 198 -21.62 59.51 0.94
N ASP A 199 -21.13 60.12 2.01
CA ASP A 199 -19.83 59.78 2.59
C ASP A 199 -19.83 58.33 3.11
N SER A 200 -20.95 57.86 3.66
CA SER A 200 -21.13 56.47 4.10
C SER A 200 -21.14 55.50 2.91
N LEU A 201 -21.82 55.85 1.81
CA LEU A 201 -21.81 55.04 0.58
C LEU A 201 -20.41 54.93 -0.02
N HIS A 202 -19.62 56.01 -0.02
CA HIS A 202 -18.22 55.94 -0.48
C HIS A 202 -17.36 55.01 0.39
N ARG A 203 -17.55 55.00 1.71
CA ARG A 203 -16.87 54.03 2.58
C ARG A 203 -17.31 52.60 2.25
N ASN A 204 -18.60 52.38 2.01
CA ASN A 204 -19.11 51.08 1.60
C ASN A 204 -18.48 50.61 0.27
N ASP A 205 -18.28 51.50 -0.71
CA ASP A 205 -17.62 51.15 -1.97
C ASP A 205 -16.19 50.65 -1.75
N LEU A 206 -15.43 51.33 -0.90
CA LEU A 206 -14.06 50.94 -0.56
C LEU A 206 -14.02 49.57 0.11
N THR A 207 -14.86 49.36 1.13
CA THR A 207 -14.96 48.07 1.83
C THR A 207 -15.40 46.96 0.88
N THR A 208 -16.45 47.20 0.09
CA THR A 208 -16.98 46.22 -0.87
C THR A 208 -15.93 45.84 -1.91
N THR A 209 -15.18 46.81 -2.42
CA THR A 209 -14.09 46.57 -3.39
C THR A 209 -12.96 45.75 -2.78
N SER A 210 -12.51 46.09 -1.57
CA SER A 210 -11.47 45.34 -0.88
C SER A 210 -11.91 43.90 -0.61
N THR A 211 -13.11 43.70 -0.08
CA THR A 211 -13.66 42.36 0.19
C THR A 211 -13.81 41.55 -1.10
N PHE A 212 -14.18 42.18 -2.21
CA PHE A 212 -14.25 41.49 -3.51
C PHE A 212 -12.88 41.02 -3.99
N GLN A 213 -11.82 41.82 -3.80
CA GLN A 213 -10.45 41.43 -4.11
C GLN A 213 -10.00 40.25 -3.25
N ASP A 214 -10.31 40.27 -1.95
CA ASP A 214 -9.98 39.17 -1.02
C ASP A 214 -10.69 37.87 -1.42
N ILE A 215 -11.97 37.95 -1.82
CA ILE A 215 -12.73 36.81 -2.33
C ILE A 215 -12.11 36.27 -3.62
N GLN A 216 -11.74 37.13 -4.57
CA GLN A 216 -11.08 36.69 -5.80
C GLN A 216 -9.72 36.02 -5.53
N ALA A 217 -8.91 36.60 -4.63
CA ALA A 217 -7.63 36.03 -4.24
C ALA A 217 -7.82 34.66 -3.57
N GLY A 218 -8.74 34.56 -2.60
CA GLY A 218 -9.09 33.31 -1.93
C GLY A 218 -9.60 32.24 -2.89
N GLY A 219 -10.45 32.61 -3.85
CA GLY A 219 -10.92 31.72 -4.91
C GLY A 219 -9.78 31.16 -5.77
N LYS A 220 -8.85 32.02 -6.21
CA LYS A 220 -7.64 31.59 -6.95
C LYS A 220 -6.76 30.65 -6.13
N MET A 221 -6.57 30.93 -4.84
CA MET A 221 -5.79 30.08 -3.93
C MET A 221 -6.42 28.69 -3.76
N ILE A 222 -7.75 28.61 -3.66
CA ILE A 222 -8.46 27.33 -3.59
C ILE A 222 -8.29 26.56 -4.89
N SER A 223 -8.46 27.19 -6.05
CA SER A 223 -8.25 26.54 -7.35
C SER A 223 -6.82 26.00 -7.50
N ALA A 224 -5.81 26.77 -7.09
CA ALA A 224 -4.42 26.31 -7.09
C ALA A 224 -4.19 25.14 -6.12
N SER A 225 -4.80 25.19 -4.94
CA SER A 225 -4.72 24.11 -3.95
C SER A 225 -5.38 22.83 -4.47
N LEU A 226 -6.53 22.95 -5.13
CA LEU A 226 -7.23 21.81 -5.74
C LEU A 226 -6.37 21.15 -6.83
N ALA A 227 -5.78 21.94 -7.72
CA ALA A 227 -4.87 21.44 -8.75
C ALA A 227 -3.64 20.74 -8.14
N SER A 228 -3.13 21.24 -7.02
CA SER A 228 -2.02 20.60 -6.28
C SER A 228 -2.43 19.25 -5.70
N VAL A 229 -3.63 19.16 -5.10
CA VAL A 229 -4.17 17.89 -4.57
C VAL A 229 -4.44 16.89 -5.70
N GLU A 230 -4.96 17.32 -6.85
CA GLU A 230 -5.16 16.47 -8.02
C GLU A 230 -3.82 15.95 -8.57
N SER A 231 -2.79 16.79 -8.62
CA SER A 231 -1.43 16.36 -8.99
C SER A 231 -0.88 15.32 -8.01
N LEU A 232 -1.05 15.52 -6.71
CA LEU A 232 -0.65 14.56 -5.68
C LEU A 232 -1.40 13.23 -5.85
N ALA A 233 -2.71 13.28 -6.13
CA ALA A 233 -3.53 12.10 -6.38
C ALA A 233 -3.02 11.31 -7.60
N ASN A 234 -2.67 12.00 -8.69
CA ASN A 234 -2.13 11.38 -9.90
C ASN A 234 -0.75 10.76 -9.67
N GLN A 235 0.12 11.43 -8.93
CA GLN A 235 1.44 10.88 -8.55
C GLN A 235 1.29 9.64 -7.67
N PHE A 236 0.34 9.67 -6.72
CA PHE A 236 0.04 8.54 -5.86
C PHE A 236 -0.47 7.34 -6.67
N TYR A 237 -1.41 7.58 -7.60
CA TYR A 237 -1.90 6.55 -8.52
C TYR A 237 -0.78 5.95 -9.38
N ALA A 238 0.13 6.78 -9.89
CA ALA A 238 1.28 6.29 -10.67
C ALA A 238 2.22 5.41 -9.85
N LYS A 239 2.50 5.75 -8.58
CA LYS A 239 3.33 4.92 -7.70
C LYS A 239 2.71 3.56 -7.43
N LEU A 240 1.39 3.49 -7.21
CA LEU A 240 0.69 2.22 -7.00
C LEU A 240 0.85 1.26 -8.18
N HIS A 241 0.86 1.77 -9.41
CA HIS A 241 1.02 0.96 -10.62
C HIS A 241 2.48 0.68 -11.02
N GLN A 242 3.45 1.27 -10.32
CA GLN A 242 4.87 0.98 -10.51
C GLN A 242 5.41 -0.10 -9.58
N VAL A 243 4.64 -0.51 -8.56
CA VAL A 243 5.01 -1.66 -7.72
C VAL A 243 4.83 -2.92 -8.56
N PRO A 244 5.92 -3.67 -8.87
CA PRO A 244 5.79 -4.92 -9.61
C PRO A 244 4.96 -5.91 -8.79
N ALA A 245 4.09 -6.66 -9.47
CA ALA A 245 3.30 -7.75 -8.88
C ALA A 245 4.16 -8.84 -8.26
#